data_AF-A0A522DCZ1-F1
#
_entry.id   AF-A0A522DCZ1-F1
#
_cell.length_a   1.000
_cell.length_b   1.000
_cell.length_c   1.000
_cell.angle_alpha   90.00
_cell.angle_beta   90.00
_cell.angle_gamma   90.00
#
_symmetry.space_group_name_H-M   'P 1'
#
loop_
_entity.id
_entity.type
_entity.pdbx_description
1 polymer ?
#
loop_
_entity_poly.entity_id
_entity_poly.type
_entity_poly.pdbx_seq_one_letter_code
_entity_poly.pdbx_strand_id
1 'polypeptide(L)'
;MPGDVFDHNDDEIIEFTPEPGAKIEEIAPIIAKMTKKLEMDAEIHFPNFTLNVPQAATERDIVKAYYSVAVEYLPEVRPGFKPPDRGPKLH
;
A
#
# COMPACT_ATOMS: atom_id res chain seq x y z
N MET A 1 25.15 -2.76 36.89
CA MET A 1 23.99 -2.71 35.98
C MET A 1 24.27 -1.66 34.91
N PRO A 2 24.48 -2.10 33.68
CA PRO A 2 23.98 -1.39 32.50
C PRO A 2 23.28 -2.42 31.58
N GLY A 3 22.19 -2.15 30.88
CA GLY A 3 21.80 -0.88 30.28
C GLY A 3 21.64 -1.13 28.78
N ASP A 4 20.69 -1.99 28.42
CA ASP A 4 20.14 -2.10 27.07
C ASP A 4 18.63 -2.27 27.25
N VAL A 5 17.98 -1.15 27.55
CA VAL A 5 16.56 -1.03 27.31
C VAL A 5 16.47 -0.97 25.79
N PHE A 6 16.21 -2.11 25.15
CA PHE A 6 15.69 -2.10 23.80
C PHE A 6 14.36 -1.38 23.90
N ASP A 7 14.39 -0.08 23.65
CA ASP A 7 13.24 0.78 23.41
C ASP A 7 12.63 0.30 22.09
N HIS A 8 12.05 -0.90 22.10
CA HIS A 8 10.98 -1.25 21.18
C HIS A 8 9.84 -0.32 21.58
N ASN A 9 9.84 0.89 21.01
CA ASN A 9 8.58 1.55 20.75
C ASN A 9 7.86 0.62 19.77
N ASP A 10 7.16 -0.36 20.34
CA ASP A 10 6.14 -1.18 19.70
C ASP A 10 4.96 -0.26 19.34
N ASP A 11 5.21 0.72 18.46
CA ASP A 11 4.14 1.26 17.64
C ASP A 11 3.73 0.09 16.75
N GLU A 12 2.75 -0.65 17.24
CA GLU A 12 2.15 -1.81 16.61
C GLU A 12 1.62 -1.40 15.22
N ILE A 13 2.49 -1.45 14.20
CA ILE A 13 2.16 -1.17 12.80
C ILE A 13 2.18 -2.44 11.96
N ILE A 14 1.29 -2.50 10.98
CA ILE A 14 1.20 -3.61 10.04
C ILE A 14 2.11 -3.31 8.86
N GLU A 15 3.25 -3.98 8.79
CA GLU A 15 4.13 -3.91 7.61
C GLU A 15 3.62 -4.84 6.51
N PHE A 16 3.43 -4.28 5.30
CA PHE A 16 3.02 -5.03 4.12
C PHE A 16 3.96 -4.74 2.95
N THR A 17 4.57 -5.78 2.38
CA THR A 17 5.41 -5.66 1.18
C THR A 17 4.71 -6.37 0.02
N PRO A 18 4.11 -5.63 -0.93
CA PRO A 18 3.48 -6.19 -2.11
C PRO A 18 4.46 -6.99 -2.97
N GLU A 19 3.94 -8.02 -3.64
CA GLU A 19 4.71 -8.68 -4.70
C GLU A 19 5.00 -7.72 -5.86
N PRO A 20 6.13 -7.89 -6.57
CA PRO A 20 6.45 -7.09 -7.75
C PRO A 20 5.35 -7.22 -8.81
N GLY A 21 4.71 -6.09 -9.15
CA GLY A 21 3.62 -6.03 -10.14
C GLY A 21 2.21 -6.22 -9.57
N ALA A 22 2.07 -6.43 -8.25
CA ALA A 22 0.77 -6.45 -7.60
C ALA A 22 0.08 -5.07 -7.69
N LYS A 23 -1.22 -5.06 -7.99
CA LYS A 23 -1.98 -3.83 -8.17
C LYS A 23 -2.45 -3.30 -6.82
N ILE A 24 -2.31 -1.99 -6.60
CA ILE A 24 -2.81 -1.35 -5.37
C ILE A 24 -4.32 -1.63 -5.16
N GLU A 25 -5.10 -1.71 -6.24
CA GLU A 25 -6.54 -1.99 -6.18
C GLU A 25 -6.86 -3.37 -5.59
N GLU A 26 -5.93 -4.33 -5.70
CA GLU A 26 -6.08 -5.68 -5.13
C GLU A 26 -5.63 -5.73 -3.66
N ILE A 27 -4.66 -4.88 -3.30
CA ILE A 27 -4.04 -4.85 -1.98
C ILE A 27 -4.79 -3.95 -1.00
N ALA A 28 -5.22 -2.76 -1.46
CA ALA A 28 -5.94 -1.78 -0.65
C ALA A 28 -7.14 -2.33 0.13
N PRO A 29 -8.03 -3.18 -0.42
CA PRO A 29 -9.13 -3.75 0.35
C PRO A 29 -8.67 -4.73 1.44
N ILE A 30 -7.53 -5.40 1.26
CA ILE A 30 -6.96 -6.31 2.25
C ILE A 30 -6.42 -5.49 3.42
N ILE A 31 -5.65 -4.45 3.12
CA ILE A 31 -5.02 -3.57 4.12
C ILE A 31 -6.08 -2.79 4.88
N ALA A 32 -7.07 -2.20 4.22
CA ALA A 32 -8.17 -1.49 4.89
C ALA A 32 -8.96 -2.41 5.84
N LYS A 33 -9.08 -3.71 5.53
CA LYS A 33 -9.71 -4.68 6.45
C LYS A 33 -8.79 -5.06 7.61
N MET A 34 -7.49 -5.22 7.35
CA MET A 34 -6.51 -5.58 8.39
C MET A 34 -6.30 -4.47 9.40
N THR A 35 -6.00 -3.25 8.92
CA THR A 35 -5.83 -2.05 9.75
C THR A 35 -7.05 -1.79 10.63
N LYS A 36 -8.26 -1.88 10.06
CA LYS A 36 -9.50 -1.75 10.82
C LYS A 36 -9.74 -2.87 11.83
N LYS A 37 -9.34 -4.10 11.52
CA LYS A 37 -9.55 -5.27 12.41
C LYS A 37 -8.58 -5.28 13.58
N LEU A 38 -7.35 -4.85 13.31
CA LEU A 38 -6.28 -4.81 14.30
C LEU A 38 -6.21 -3.45 15.02
N GLU A 39 -6.96 -2.45 14.55
CA GLU A 39 -6.98 -1.07 15.08
C GLU A 39 -5.57 -0.45 15.08
N MET A 40 -4.80 -0.80 14.05
CA MET A 40 -3.39 -0.46 13.87
C MET A 40 -3.18 0.23 12.52
N ASP A 41 -2.19 1.12 12.45
CA ASP A 41 -1.73 1.70 11.19
C ASP A 41 -1.00 0.65 10.36
N ALA A 42 -0.87 0.87 9.05
CA ALA A 42 -0.12 -0.01 8.15
C ALA A 42 0.90 0.78 7.33
N GLU A 43 2.05 0.16 7.08
CA GLU A 43 3.05 0.66 6.15
C GLU A 43 3.17 -0.29 4.96
N ILE A 44 3.03 0.26 3.75
CA ILE A 44 3.14 -0.50 2.51
C ILE A 44 4.47 -0.20 1.84
N HIS A 45 5.38 -1.16 1.83
CA HIS A 45 6.71 -0.99 1.25
C HIS A 45 6.71 -1.36 -0.23
N PHE A 46 6.64 -0.35 -1.10
CA PHE A 46 6.89 -0.53 -2.53
C PHE A 46 8.39 -0.43 -2.83
N PRO A 47 8.87 -0.97 -3.97
CA PRO A 47 10.29 -0.93 -4.32
C PRO A 47 10.91 0.48 -4.33
N ASN A 48 10.11 1.51 -4.61
CA ASN A 48 10.59 2.88 -4.78
C ASN A 48 10.11 3.86 -3.69
N PHE A 49 9.14 3.46 -2.86
CA PHE A 49 8.56 4.32 -1.82
C PHE A 49 7.78 3.49 -0.78
N THR A 50 7.57 4.05 0.39
CA THR A 50 6.67 3.49 1.41
C THR A 50 5.39 4.32 1.47
N LEU A 51 4.23 3.66 1.60
CA LEU A 51 2.94 4.32 1.78
C LEU A 51 2.42 4.06 3.20
N ASN A 52 2.21 5.13 3.96
CA ASN A 52 1.67 5.02 5.31
C ASN A 52 0.14 5.13 5.25
N VAL A 53 -0.52 4.15 5.84
CA VAL A 53 -1.97 3.96 5.82
C VAL A 53 -2.49 4.01 7.26
N PRO A 54 -3.20 5.08 7.65
CA PRO A 54 -3.76 5.16 8.99
C PRO A 54 -4.88 4.14 9.19
N GLN A 55 -5.14 3.73 10.44
CA GLN A 55 -6.16 2.74 10.79
C GLN A 55 -7.58 3.04 10.26
N ALA A 56 -7.90 4.32 10.11
CA ALA A 56 -9.20 4.81 9.64
C ALA A 56 -9.27 4.96 8.11
N ALA A 57 -8.19 4.67 7.39
CA ALA A 57 -8.13 4.82 5.95
C ALA A 57 -9.08 3.84 5.25
N THR A 58 -9.86 4.35 4.30
CA THR A 58 -10.65 3.48 3.43
C THR A 58 -9.81 2.99 2.26
N GLU A 59 -10.24 1.91 1.61
CA GLU A 59 -9.64 1.42 0.36
C GLU A 59 -9.42 2.56 -0.66
N ARG A 60 -10.40 3.46 -0.80
CA ARG A 60 -10.30 4.60 -1.73
C ARG A 60 -9.19 5.57 -1.34
N ASP A 61 -9.01 5.81 -0.04
CA ASP A 61 -7.97 6.70 0.46
C ASP A 61 -6.58 6.11 0.20
N ILE A 62 -6.42 4.81 0.43
CA ILE A 62 -5.18 4.07 0.17
C ILE A 62 -4.83 4.14 -1.32
N VAL A 63 -5.78 3.81 -2.20
CA VAL A 63 -5.58 3.85 -3.65
C VAL A 63 -5.25 5.26 -4.12
N LYS A 64 -5.96 6.28 -3.63
CA LYS A 64 -5.69 7.67 -3.99
C LYS A 64 -4.31 8.14 -3.52
N ALA A 65 -3.93 7.80 -2.29
CA ALA A 65 -2.63 8.14 -1.74
C ALA A 65 -1.51 7.45 -2.54
N TYR A 66 -1.69 6.17 -2.88
CA TYR A 66 -0.77 5.44 -3.75
C TYR A 66 -0.60 6.13 -5.10
N TYR A 67 -1.67 6.44 -5.82
CA TYR A 67 -1.53 7.09 -7.14
C TYR A 67 -0.94 8.49 -7.05
N SER A 68 -1.22 9.23 -5.97
CA SER A 68 -0.62 10.55 -5.74
C SER A 68 0.89 10.48 -5.61
N VAL A 69 1.41 9.47 -4.90
CA VAL A 69 2.85 9.26 -4.71
C VAL A 69 3.45 8.56 -5.92
N ALA A 70 2.80 7.52 -6.45
CA ALA A 70 3.27 6.75 -7.59
C ALA A 70 3.50 7.60 -8.84
N VAL A 71 2.73 8.66 -9.07
CA VAL A 71 2.96 9.59 -10.19
C VAL A 71 4.31 10.33 -10.08
N GLU A 72 4.82 10.54 -8.86
CA GLU A 72 6.13 11.17 -8.63
C GLU A 72 7.30 10.19 -8.74
N TYR A 73 7.11 8.94 -8.29
CA TYR A 73 8.18 7.94 -8.19
C TYR A 73 8.21 6.91 -9.33
N LEU A 74 7.12 6.73 -10.07
CA LEU A 74 7.01 5.76 -11.17
C LEU A 74 6.73 6.50 -12.50
N PRO A 75 7.77 6.81 -13.30
CA PRO A 75 7.58 7.41 -14.63
C PRO A 75 6.84 6.49 -15.62
N GLU A 76 6.63 5.22 -15.28
CA GLU A 76 5.80 4.26 -16.04
C GLU A 76 4.29 4.43 -15.80
N VAL A 77 3.87 5.18 -14.76
CA VAL A 77 2.47 5.58 -14.50
C VAL A 77 2.09 6.81 -15.35
N ARG A 78 2.96 7.21 -16.30
CA ARG A 78 2.64 8.17 -17.36
C ARG A 78 1.40 7.74 -18.16
N PRO A 79 0.64 8.70 -18.73
CA PRO A 79 -0.71 8.47 -19.26
C PRO A 79 -0.68 7.55 -20.49
N GLY A 80 -0.80 6.27 -20.22
CA GLY A 80 -0.85 5.17 -21.18
C GLY A 80 -1.30 3.85 -20.53
N PHE A 81 -1.53 3.83 -19.21
CA PHE A 81 -2.17 2.72 -18.52
C PHE A 81 -3.64 2.63 -18.97
N LYS A 82 -3.85 1.89 -20.06
CA LYS A 82 -5.18 1.46 -20.46
C LYS A 82 -5.64 0.47 -19.37
N PRO A 83 -6.80 0.66 -18.71
CA PRO A 83 -7.38 -0.40 -17.90
C PRO A 83 -7.46 -1.68 -18.75
N PRO A 84 -7.34 -2.88 -18.17
CA PRO A 84 -7.32 -4.11 -18.94
C PRO A 84 -8.53 -4.13 -19.89
N ASP A 85 -8.22 -4.03 -21.18
CA ASP A 85 -9.18 -4.10 -22.27
C ASP A 85 -10.00 -5.38 -22.02
N ARG A 86 -11.33 -5.25 -21.96
CA ARG A 86 -12.24 -6.37 -21.71
C ARG A 86 -12.05 -7.44 -22.79
N GLY A 87 -11.14 -8.38 -22.53
CA GLY A 87 -10.95 -9.64 -23.23
C GLY A 87 -10.59 -9.53 -24.73
N PRO A 88 -9.96 -10.56 -25.31
CA PRO A 88 -9.87 -10.65 -26.76
C PRO A 88 -11.29 -10.76 -27.34
N LYS A 89 -11.64 -9.89 -28.30
CA LYS A 89 -12.77 -10.16 -29.20
C LYS A 89 -12.45 -11.44 -29.96
N LEU A 90 -13.11 -12.53 -29.59
CA LEU A 90 -13.19 -13.74 -30.41
C LEU A 90 -13.98 -13.38 -31.68
N HIS A 91 -13.29 -13.48 -32.82
CA HIS A 91 -13.89 -13.48 -34.16
C HIS A 91 -14.48 -14.85 -34.48
#